data_AF-A0A4R4Y001-F1
#
_entry.id   AF-A0A4R4Y001-F1
#
_cell.length_a   1.000
_cell.length_b   1.000
_cell.length_c   1.000
_cell.angle_alpha   90.00
_cell.angle_beta   90.00
_cell.angle_gamma   90.00
#
_symmetry.space_group_name_H-M   'P 1'
#
loop_
_entity.id
_entity.type
_entity.pdbx_description
1 polymer ?
#
loop_
_entity_poly.entity_id
_entity_poly.type
_entity_poly.pdbx_seq_one_letter_code
_entity_poly.pdbx_strand_id
1 'polypeptide(L)'
;MHRTIGVTAAVVMAAGLIGTVPATASAAPARAAGPSGAVAAGASAQAGDVSTMSVHRKHRKCTKPKGKRFNISWADGFSSTTFYFNNHCKGKNYIRVWYQSNGRKCKNITVKPGVKGRKKLHRIYYQNLMHVDFGKCPLWP
;
A
#
# COMPACT_ATOMS: atom_id res chain seq x y z
N MET A 1 -4.96 -14.60 -42.13
CA MET A 1 -6.07 -13.65 -41.88
C MET A 1 -5.49 -12.41 -41.21
N HIS A 2 -5.11 -11.41 -42.00
CA HIS A 2 -4.50 -10.16 -41.53
C HIS A 2 -5.61 -9.13 -41.33
N ARG A 3 -5.67 -8.49 -40.16
CA ARG A 3 -6.57 -7.36 -39.92
C ARG A 3 -5.77 -6.10 -39.61
N THR A 4 -6.28 -5.03 -40.21
CA THR A 4 -5.67 -3.77 -40.62
C THR A 4 -5.52 -2.75 -39.50
N ILE A 5 -4.59 -1.84 -39.75
CA ILE A 5 -4.19 -0.64 -39.01
C ILE A 5 -5.33 0.40 -39.01
N GLY A 6 -5.48 1.12 -37.90
CA GLY A 6 -6.34 2.31 -37.81
C GLY A 6 -5.70 3.35 -36.89
N VAL A 7 -4.92 4.25 -37.48
CA VAL A 7 -4.42 5.49 -36.86
C VAL A 7 -5.48 6.56 -37.08
N THR A 8 -5.94 7.21 -36.02
CA THR A 8 -6.67 8.48 -36.12
C THR A 8 -6.01 9.48 -35.19
N ALA A 9 -5.36 10.46 -35.80
CA ALA A 9 -4.91 11.68 -35.16
C ALA A 9 -6.01 12.74 -35.34
N ALA A 10 -6.34 13.46 -34.27
CA ALA A 10 -7.04 14.73 -34.33
C ALA A 10 -6.43 15.67 -33.28
N VAL A 11 -5.71 16.68 -33.78
CA VAL A 11 -5.37 17.96 -33.12
C VAL A 11 -6.66 18.83 -33.28
N VAL A 12 -7.08 19.81 -32.47
CA VAL A 12 -6.47 21.08 -32.03
C VAL A 12 -7.44 21.83 -31.08
N MET A 13 -6.90 22.81 -30.32
CA MET A 13 -7.52 24.01 -29.69
C MET A 13 -8.37 23.75 -28.42
N ALA A 14 -8.38 24.56 -27.35
CA ALA A 14 -7.92 25.93 -27.12
C ALA A 14 -7.84 26.26 -25.59
N ALA A 15 -6.99 27.24 -25.28
CA ALA A 15 -7.13 28.33 -24.31
C ALA A 15 -7.75 28.09 -22.91
N GLY A 16 -6.89 28.21 -21.90
CA GLY A 16 -6.94 29.30 -20.92
C GLY A 16 -8.16 29.41 -20.01
N LEU A 17 -7.99 28.96 -18.75
CA LEU A 17 -8.54 29.66 -17.60
C LEU A 17 -7.47 29.76 -16.51
N ILE A 18 -7.04 31.00 -16.29
CA ILE A 18 -6.10 31.43 -15.27
C ILE A 18 -6.87 31.39 -13.95
N GLY A 19 -6.60 30.40 -13.11
CA GLY A 19 -7.18 30.31 -11.76
C GLY A 19 -6.42 31.24 -10.81
N THR A 20 -7.02 32.38 -10.48
CA THR A 20 -6.54 33.31 -9.46
C THR A 20 -6.71 32.68 -8.06
N VAL A 21 -5.61 32.37 -7.39
CA VAL A 21 -5.58 32.02 -5.96
C VAL A 21 -5.55 33.32 -5.12
N PRO A 22 -6.48 33.52 -4.16
CA PRO A 22 -6.37 34.63 -3.22
C PRO A 22 -5.24 34.34 -2.22
N ALA A 23 -4.19 35.16 -2.27
CA ALA A 23 -3.13 35.20 -1.28
C ALA A 23 -3.65 35.85 0.00
N THR A 24 -3.91 35.06 1.04
CA THR A 24 -4.14 35.57 2.39
C THR A 24 -2.80 36.06 2.95
N ALA A 25 -2.60 37.38 2.93
CA ALA A 25 -1.51 38.05 3.61
C ALA A 25 -1.76 38.00 5.12
N SER A 26 -1.06 37.12 5.83
CA SER A 26 -0.99 37.17 7.29
C SER A 26 0.09 38.16 7.71
N ALA A 27 -0.35 39.25 8.33
CA ALA A 27 0.50 40.30 8.88
C ALA A 27 1.47 39.74 9.93
N ALA A 28 2.75 40.12 9.81
CA ALA A 28 3.78 39.86 10.80
C ALA A 28 3.61 40.80 12.00
N PRO A 29 3.57 40.31 13.25
CA PRO A 29 3.69 41.18 14.41
C PRO A 29 5.15 41.58 14.64
N ALA A 30 5.28 42.84 15.04
CA ALA A 30 6.53 43.56 15.29
C ALA A 30 7.42 42.91 16.35
N ARG A 31 8.72 43.05 16.14
CA ARG A 31 9.81 42.63 17.01
C ARG A 31 9.97 43.67 18.13
N ALA A 32 9.49 43.36 19.34
CA ALA A 32 9.81 44.12 20.55
C ALA A 32 11.02 43.48 21.24
N ALA A 33 12.08 44.27 21.43
CA ALA A 33 13.24 43.92 22.24
C ALA A 33 12.99 44.32 23.70
N GLY A 34 13.24 43.40 24.63
CA GLY A 34 13.25 43.64 26.07
C GLY A 34 13.87 42.43 26.81
N PRO A 35 14.76 42.63 27.80
CA PRO A 35 15.66 41.57 28.29
C PRO A 35 15.12 40.84 29.55
N SER A 36 15.85 39.78 29.88
CA SER A 36 15.93 39.11 31.20
C SER A 36 14.87 38.06 31.56
N GLY A 37 15.34 36.80 31.55
CA GLY A 37 15.14 35.88 32.67
C GLY A 37 13.85 35.04 32.70
N ALA A 38 13.91 33.85 32.10
CA ALA A 38 13.31 32.63 32.66
C ALA A 38 13.76 31.42 31.83
N VAL A 39 14.50 30.51 32.44
CA VAL A 39 14.77 29.17 31.90
C VAL A 39 13.45 28.39 31.88
N ALA A 40 12.73 28.46 30.75
CA ALA A 40 11.61 27.57 30.51
C ALA A 40 12.17 26.18 30.16
N ALA A 41 12.20 25.30 31.15
CA ALA A 41 12.33 23.87 30.96
C ALA A 41 11.09 23.39 30.17
N GLY A 42 11.18 23.47 28.85
CA GLY A 42 10.20 22.89 27.95
C GLY A 42 10.25 21.38 28.10
N ALA A 43 9.25 20.81 28.79
CA ALA A 43 9.01 19.39 28.85
C ALA A 43 9.04 18.83 27.42
N SER A 44 10.07 18.04 27.12
CA SER A 44 10.09 17.17 25.95
C SER A 44 8.96 16.18 26.15
N ALA A 45 7.82 16.43 25.51
CA ALA A 45 6.78 15.43 25.39
C ALA A 45 7.45 14.23 24.70
N GLN A 46 7.68 13.14 25.45
CA GLN A 46 8.01 11.86 24.84
C GLN A 46 6.88 11.56 23.86
N ALA A 47 7.17 11.69 22.57
CA ALA A 47 6.41 11.02 21.54
C ALA A 47 6.43 9.55 21.93
N GLY A 48 5.31 9.05 22.47
CA GLY A 48 5.18 7.64 22.78
C GLY A 48 5.56 6.85 21.54
N ASP A 49 6.43 5.86 21.72
CA ASP A 49 6.83 4.92 20.68
C ASP A 49 5.57 4.37 20.01
N VAL A 50 5.24 4.92 18.83
CA VAL A 50 4.29 4.29 17.93
C VAL A 50 5.00 3.03 17.49
N SER A 51 4.69 1.90 18.13
CA SER A 51 5.20 0.59 17.74
C SER A 51 4.94 0.42 16.24
N THR A 52 6.00 0.58 15.44
CA THR A 52 5.90 0.49 14.00
C THR A 52 5.59 -0.96 13.67
N MET A 53 4.32 -1.27 13.41
CA MET A 53 3.92 -2.62 13.05
C MET A 53 4.74 -3.08 11.85
N SER A 54 5.41 -4.22 11.99
CA SER A 54 6.33 -4.74 10.98
C SER A 54 5.65 -4.88 9.62
N VAL A 55 6.20 -4.19 8.61
CA VAL A 55 5.71 -4.28 7.23
C VAL A 55 6.49 -5.36 6.49
N HIS A 56 5.80 -6.42 6.15
CA HIS A 56 6.31 -7.54 5.38
C HIS A 56 6.13 -7.30 3.90
N ARG A 57 7.10 -7.73 3.09
CA ARG A 57 7.08 -7.63 1.63
C ARG A 57 7.61 -8.92 1.02
N LYS A 58 6.89 -9.44 0.02
CA LYS A 58 7.34 -10.57 -0.80
C LYS A 58 7.05 -10.28 -2.26
N HIS A 59 7.83 -10.92 -3.14
CA HIS A 59 7.57 -10.85 -4.56
C HIS A 59 7.98 -12.16 -5.24
N ARG A 60 7.45 -12.41 -6.44
CA ARG A 60 7.95 -13.44 -7.35
C ARG A 60 8.09 -12.90 -8.75
N LYS A 61 9.06 -13.42 -9.50
CA LYS A 61 9.21 -13.11 -10.92
C LYS A 61 8.01 -13.71 -11.69
N CYS A 62 7.51 -12.96 -12.66
CA CYS A 62 6.50 -13.46 -13.57
C CYS A 62 7.15 -14.40 -14.59
N THR A 63 6.52 -15.54 -14.88
CA THR A 63 6.88 -16.36 -16.04
C THR A 63 6.63 -15.58 -17.34
N LYS A 64 5.48 -14.88 -17.40
CA LYS A 64 5.11 -13.97 -18.51
C LYS A 64 4.39 -12.73 -17.97
N PRO A 65 4.71 -11.52 -18.46
CA PRO A 65 5.88 -11.22 -19.29
C PRO A 65 7.17 -11.30 -18.46
N LYS A 66 8.30 -11.60 -19.09
CA LYS A 66 9.62 -11.59 -18.42
C LYS A 66 9.93 -10.18 -17.90
N GLY A 67 10.73 -10.08 -16.84
CA GLY A 67 11.12 -8.79 -16.23
C GLY A 67 10.06 -8.12 -15.35
N LYS A 68 8.83 -8.65 -15.31
CA LYS A 68 7.78 -8.18 -14.38
C LYS A 68 7.70 -9.05 -13.13
N ARG A 69 7.04 -8.55 -12.10
CA ARG A 69 6.88 -9.22 -10.80
C ARG A 69 5.44 -9.20 -10.32
N PHE A 70 5.10 -10.21 -9.52
CA PHE A 70 3.95 -10.15 -8.62
C PHE A 70 4.47 -9.75 -7.24
N ASN A 71 3.99 -8.62 -6.72
CA ASN A 71 4.41 -8.09 -5.42
C ASN A 71 3.26 -8.19 -4.43
N ILE A 72 3.59 -8.50 -3.18
CA ILE A 72 2.67 -8.50 -2.05
C ILE A 72 3.31 -7.82 -0.85
N SER A 73 2.50 -7.14 -0.05
CA SER A 73 2.90 -6.61 1.24
C SER A 73 1.75 -6.67 2.23
N TRP A 74 2.08 -6.74 3.50
CA TRP A 74 1.12 -6.69 4.60
C TRP A 74 1.82 -6.14 5.83
N ALA A 75 1.06 -5.50 6.70
CA ALA A 75 1.51 -5.21 8.06
C ALA A 75 0.84 -6.20 8.99
N ASP A 76 1.54 -6.60 10.03
CA ASP A 76 0.93 -7.31 11.14
C ASP A 76 -0.19 -6.44 11.70
N GLY A 77 -1.41 -6.96 11.76
CA GLY A 77 -2.57 -6.22 12.26
C GLY A 77 -3.03 -6.76 13.60
N PHE A 78 -3.72 -5.95 14.40
CA PHE A 78 -4.19 -6.36 15.73
C PHE A 78 -5.41 -7.30 15.68
N SER A 79 -6.39 -7.01 14.81
CA SER A 79 -7.62 -7.82 14.64
C SER A 79 -7.82 -8.35 13.21
N SER A 80 -7.04 -7.83 12.27
CA SER A 80 -7.14 -8.13 10.84
C SER A 80 -5.87 -7.73 10.11
N THR A 81 -5.46 -8.54 9.14
CA THR A 81 -4.33 -8.26 8.27
C THR A 81 -4.84 -7.85 6.88
N THR A 82 -4.30 -6.74 6.38
CA THR A 82 -4.59 -6.28 5.01
C THR A 82 -3.41 -6.63 4.11
N PHE A 83 -3.68 -7.44 3.10
CA PHE A 83 -2.73 -7.83 2.07
C PHE A 83 -2.87 -6.90 0.88
N TYR A 84 -1.85 -6.10 0.62
CA TYR A 84 -1.70 -5.31 -0.59
C TYR A 84 -1.00 -6.14 -1.64
N PHE A 85 -1.44 -6.03 -2.90
CA PHE A 85 -0.89 -6.82 -3.98
C PHE A 85 -0.85 -6.03 -5.28
N ASN A 86 0.11 -6.38 -6.13
CA ASN A 86 0.27 -5.81 -7.46
C ASN A 86 0.79 -6.89 -8.42
N ASN A 87 -0.13 -7.43 -9.24
CA ASN A 87 0.13 -8.51 -10.17
C ASN A 87 0.40 -7.99 -11.59
N HIS A 88 1.67 -7.79 -11.92
CA HIS A 88 2.08 -7.46 -13.29
C HIS A 88 2.20 -8.68 -14.21
N CYS A 89 1.89 -9.89 -13.72
CA CYS A 89 1.95 -11.08 -14.55
C CYS A 89 0.70 -11.20 -15.44
N LYS A 90 0.85 -11.85 -16.60
CA LYS A 90 -0.28 -12.16 -17.51
C LYS A 90 -1.22 -13.23 -16.95
N GLY A 91 -0.76 -14.02 -15.98
CA GLY A 91 -1.54 -15.08 -15.33
C GLY A 91 -2.22 -14.64 -14.04
N LYS A 92 -3.27 -15.37 -13.66
CA LYS A 92 -3.84 -15.31 -12.30
C LYS A 92 -2.78 -15.80 -11.30
N ASN A 93 -2.65 -15.09 -10.19
CA ASN A 93 -1.75 -15.47 -9.09
C ASN A 93 -2.54 -15.67 -7.80
N TYR A 94 -1.93 -16.38 -6.86
CA TYR A 94 -2.53 -16.71 -5.57
C TYR A 94 -1.56 -16.34 -4.47
N ILE A 95 -2.07 -15.67 -3.45
CA ILE A 95 -1.41 -15.47 -2.16
C ILE A 95 -1.96 -16.54 -1.23
N ARG A 96 -1.08 -17.38 -0.72
CA ARG A 96 -1.35 -18.42 0.25
C ARG A 96 -1.11 -17.85 1.64
N VAL A 97 -2.14 -17.81 2.48
CA VAL A 97 -2.04 -17.30 3.85
C VAL A 97 -2.31 -18.45 4.82
N TRP A 98 -1.29 -18.83 5.58
CA TRP A 98 -1.42 -19.81 6.65
C TRP A 98 -1.64 -19.13 7.98
N TYR A 99 -2.61 -19.64 8.73
CA TYR A 99 -2.99 -19.09 10.02
C TYR A 99 -3.47 -20.19 10.96
N GLN A 100 -3.33 -19.94 12.26
CA GLN A 100 -3.82 -20.82 13.31
C GLN A 100 -5.26 -20.43 13.68
N SER A 101 -6.19 -21.37 13.57
CA SER A 101 -7.59 -21.21 13.99
C SER A 101 -8.21 -22.59 14.16
N ASN A 102 -8.29 -23.08 15.41
CA ASN A 102 -8.69 -24.46 15.72
C ASN A 102 -7.92 -25.46 14.83
N GLY A 103 -6.59 -25.35 14.89
CA GLY A 103 -5.66 -26.03 14.00
C GLY A 103 -5.14 -25.14 12.86
N ARG A 104 -4.26 -25.73 12.04
CA ARG A 104 -3.63 -25.02 10.92
C ARG A 104 -4.62 -24.87 9.76
N LYS A 105 -4.89 -23.64 9.35
CA LYS A 105 -5.78 -23.30 8.23
C LYS A 105 -5.01 -22.57 7.14
N CYS A 106 -5.54 -22.66 5.92
CA CYS A 106 -4.98 -21.95 4.77
C CYS A 106 -6.08 -21.20 4.03
N LYS A 107 -5.80 -19.94 3.65
CA LYS A 107 -6.69 -19.12 2.83
C LYS A 107 -5.99 -18.61 1.59
N ASN A 108 -6.67 -18.72 0.45
CA ASN A 108 -6.21 -18.19 -0.83
C ASN A 108 -6.76 -16.78 -1.06
N ILE A 109 -5.90 -15.86 -1.48
CA ILE A 109 -6.29 -14.60 -2.10
C ILE A 109 -5.98 -14.73 -3.59
N THR A 110 -7.01 -14.80 -4.42
CA THR A 110 -6.87 -14.83 -5.87
C THR A 110 -6.69 -13.42 -6.41
N VAL A 111 -5.62 -13.22 -7.17
CA VAL A 111 -5.29 -11.94 -7.82
C VAL A 111 -5.37 -12.11 -9.33
N LYS A 112 -6.26 -11.36 -9.97
CA LYS A 112 -6.42 -11.32 -11.43
C LYS A 112 -5.12 -10.81 -12.10
N PRO A 113 -4.88 -11.12 -13.38
CA PRO A 113 -3.73 -10.58 -14.09
C PRO A 113 -3.82 -9.07 -14.27
N GLY A 114 -2.68 -8.37 -14.22
CA GLY A 114 -2.59 -6.93 -14.49
C GLY A 114 -3.21 -6.00 -13.46
N VAL A 115 -3.66 -6.50 -12.30
CA VAL A 115 -4.34 -5.67 -11.28
C VAL A 115 -3.48 -5.42 -10.05
N LYS A 116 -3.69 -4.24 -9.46
CA LYS A 116 -3.26 -3.90 -8.10
C LYS A 116 -4.47 -3.78 -7.18
N GLY A 117 -4.29 -4.00 -5.90
CA GLY A 117 -5.38 -3.88 -4.94
C GLY A 117 -5.00 -4.32 -3.55
N ARG A 118 -6.03 -4.51 -2.71
CA ARG A 118 -5.88 -5.00 -1.35
C ARG A 118 -7.00 -5.97 -0.99
N LYS A 119 -6.71 -6.91 -0.08
CA LYS A 119 -7.70 -7.79 0.52
C LYS A 119 -7.47 -7.83 2.03
N LYS A 120 -8.51 -7.51 2.79
CA LYS A 120 -8.54 -7.62 4.24
C LYS A 120 -9.03 -9.01 4.63
N LEU A 121 -8.31 -9.67 5.52
CA LEU A 121 -8.75 -10.93 6.13
C LEU A 121 -9.02 -10.65 7.61
N HIS A 122 -10.30 -10.75 8.01
CA HIS A 122 -10.72 -10.60 9.40
C HIS A 122 -10.32 -11.84 10.21
N ARG A 123 -10.01 -11.65 11.50
CA ARG A 123 -9.56 -12.72 12.42
C ARG A 123 -8.26 -13.41 11.99
N ILE A 124 -7.51 -12.78 11.11
CA ILE A 124 -6.11 -13.11 10.83
C ILE A 124 -5.31 -11.89 11.26
N TYR A 125 -4.49 -12.04 12.27
CA TYR A 125 -3.74 -10.98 12.96
C TYR A 125 -2.39 -11.53 13.42
N TYR A 126 -1.53 -10.67 13.96
CA TYR A 126 -0.12 -11.00 14.21
C TYR A 126 0.13 -12.28 15.03
N GLN A 127 -0.73 -12.60 16.01
CA GLN A 127 -0.55 -13.78 16.86
C GLN A 127 -0.90 -15.09 16.16
N ASN A 128 -1.82 -15.07 15.18
CA ASN A 128 -2.28 -16.29 14.51
C ASN A 128 -1.88 -16.38 13.04
N LEU A 129 -1.27 -15.34 12.47
CA LEU A 129 -0.66 -15.38 11.15
C LEU A 129 0.65 -16.15 11.21
N MET A 130 0.71 -17.32 10.56
CA MET A 130 1.90 -18.17 10.59
C MET A 130 2.91 -17.79 9.50
N HIS A 131 2.47 -17.83 8.24
CA HIS A 131 3.30 -17.42 7.10
C HIS A 131 2.46 -17.16 5.85
N VAL A 132 3.04 -16.43 4.90
CA VAL A 132 2.39 -15.96 3.67
C VAL A 132 3.27 -16.28 2.49
N ASP A 133 2.78 -17.02 1.49
CA ASP A 133 3.55 -17.44 0.32
C ASP A 133 2.78 -17.28 -0.99
N PHE A 134 3.42 -17.62 -2.10
CA PHE A 134 2.78 -17.68 -3.41
C PHE A 134 2.27 -19.09 -3.70
N GLY A 135 1.10 -19.18 -4.33
CA GLY A 135 0.50 -20.45 -4.77
C GLY A 135 -0.85 -20.72 -4.14
N LYS A 136 -1.46 -21.85 -4.49
CA LYS A 136 -2.75 -22.27 -3.94
C LYS A 136 -2.54 -23.01 -2.64
N CYS A 137 -3.40 -22.82 -1.64
CA CYS A 137 -3.53 -23.72 -0.51
C CYS A 137 -3.62 -25.18 -0.99
N PRO A 138 -3.00 -26.13 -0.29
CA PRO A 138 -3.21 -27.54 -0.58
C PRO A 138 -4.69 -27.86 -0.40
N LEU A 139 -5.20 -28.74 -1.26
CA LEU A 139 -6.44 -29.45 -1.00
C LEU A 139 -6.06 -30.50 0.05
N TRP A 140 -6.31 -30.21 1.31
CA TRP A 140 -6.20 -31.25 2.34
C TRP A 140 -7.30 -32.29 2.05
N PRO A 141 -7.02 -33.59 2.16
CA PRO A 141 -8.06 -34.61 2.21
C PRO A 141 -8.95 -34.42 3.44
#